data_AF-A0AAV8X0U2-F1
#
_entry.id   AF-A0AAV8X0U2-F1
#
_cell.length_a   1.000
_cell.length_b   1.000
_cell.length_c   1.000
_cell.angle_alpha   90.00
_cell.angle_beta   90.00
_cell.angle_gamma   90.00
#
_symmetry.space_group_name_H-M   'P 1'
#
loop_
_entity.id
_entity.type
_entity.pdbx_description
1 polymer ?
#
loop_
_entity_poly.entity_id
_entity_poly.type
_entity_poly.pdbx_seq_one_letter_code
_entity_poly.pdbx_strand_id
1 'polypeptide(L)'
;MRTVFVFACVIVGALAVSTLEAEEDKLKRIHDECQSNPATYVDHELLHNLSQNLDNPQVGAHMLCESVKVGLQKENGDLDLAVIKSKISLSVSDKAKVDRLVRECAVKKNTAEKTAINLFMCLDKDGVTYFHEF
;
A
#
# COMPACT_ATOMS: atom_id res chain seq x y z
N MET A 1 41.09 2.70 36.10
CA MET A 1 40.23 1.66 35.48
C MET A 1 38.78 2.02 35.77
N ARG A 2 38.01 2.50 34.78
CA ARG A 2 36.54 2.60 34.83
C ARG A 2 36.02 2.79 33.41
N THR A 3 35.92 1.70 32.66
CA THR A 3 35.19 1.62 31.40
C THR A 3 33.96 0.75 31.65
N VAL A 4 32.83 1.40 31.94
CA VAL A 4 31.53 0.74 31.90
C VAL A 4 31.06 0.80 30.45
N PHE A 5 31.22 -0.33 29.75
CA PHE A 5 30.63 -0.50 28.42
C PHE A 5 29.12 -0.63 28.57
N VAL A 6 28.40 0.44 28.23
CA VAL A 6 26.95 0.40 28.00
C VAL A 6 26.75 -0.02 26.54
N PHE A 7 26.80 -1.31 26.27
CA PHE A 7 26.25 -1.89 25.02
C PHE A 7 24.93 -2.57 25.38
N ALA A 8 23.88 -1.78 25.47
CA ALA A 8 22.51 -2.27 25.52
C ALA A 8 21.66 -1.36 24.64
N CYS A 9 20.82 -2.00 23.80
CA CYS A 9 19.79 -1.40 22.94
C CYS A 9 20.18 -1.00 21.51
N VAL A 10 20.56 -1.95 20.64
CA VAL A 10 20.31 -1.83 19.18
C VAL A 10 20.00 -3.21 18.55
N ILE A 11 18.95 -3.90 19.00
CA ILE A 11 18.49 -5.15 18.31
C ILE A 11 17.03 -5.04 17.85
N VAL A 12 16.28 -4.01 18.25
CA VAL A 12 14.83 -3.92 17.96
C VAL A 12 14.53 -3.53 16.49
N GLY A 13 15.51 -3.02 15.74
CA GLY A 13 15.29 -2.58 14.34
C GLY A 13 15.33 -3.68 13.28
N ALA A 14 15.99 -4.81 13.53
CA ALA A 14 16.25 -5.81 12.49
C ALA A 14 15.00 -6.62 12.05
N LEU A 15 14.01 -6.76 12.93
CA LEU A 15 12.81 -7.56 12.65
C LEU A 15 11.76 -6.80 11.79
N ALA A 16 11.68 -5.47 11.90
CA ALA A 16 10.70 -4.69 11.14
C ALA A 16 11.11 -4.55 9.65
N VAL A 17 12.42 -4.41 9.39
CA VAL A 17 12.95 -4.28 8.03
C VAL A 17 12.65 -5.53 7.19
N SER A 18 12.87 -6.72 7.76
CA SER A 18 12.61 -7.97 7.03
C SER A 18 11.12 -8.23 6.75
N THR A 19 10.21 -7.66 7.56
CA THR A 19 8.77 -7.77 7.29
C THR A 19 8.28 -6.85 6.17
N LEU A 20 8.91 -5.68 6.00
CA LEU A 20 8.55 -4.77 4.92
C LEU A 20 9.08 -5.29 3.58
N GLU A 21 10.33 -5.74 3.52
CA GLU A 21 10.92 -6.36 2.32
C GLU A 21 10.08 -7.54 1.81
N ALA A 22 9.63 -8.42 2.73
CA ALA A 22 8.78 -9.55 2.37
C ALA A 22 7.39 -9.12 1.84
N GLU A 23 6.89 -7.96 2.29
CA GLU A 23 5.65 -7.38 1.77
C GLU A 23 5.85 -6.77 0.38
N GLU A 24 6.94 -6.03 0.15
CA GLU A 24 7.30 -5.47 -1.15
C GLU A 24 7.44 -6.57 -2.22
N ASP A 25 8.13 -7.66 -1.88
CA ASP A 25 8.23 -8.85 -2.74
C ASP A 25 6.86 -9.45 -3.06
N LYS A 26 5.93 -9.43 -2.10
CA LYS A 26 4.55 -9.91 -2.31
C LYS A 26 3.79 -8.97 -3.23
N LEU A 27 3.92 -7.66 -3.04
CA LEU A 27 3.26 -6.66 -3.87
C LEU A 27 3.73 -6.73 -5.32
N LYS A 28 5.04 -6.88 -5.55
CA LYS A 28 5.60 -7.10 -6.88
C LYS A 28 4.99 -8.31 -7.59
N ARG A 29 4.85 -9.45 -6.91
CA ARG A 29 4.20 -10.64 -7.50
C ARG A 29 2.72 -10.41 -7.82
N ILE A 30 2.02 -9.64 -6.99
CA ILE A 30 0.62 -9.28 -7.23
C ILE A 30 0.52 -8.35 -8.45
N HIS A 31 1.40 -7.36 -8.54
CA HIS A 31 1.51 -6.46 -9.68
C HIS A 31 1.73 -7.26 -10.97
N ASP A 32 2.74 -8.13 -11.00
CA ASP A 32 3.05 -9.00 -12.15
C ASP A 32 1.84 -9.88 -12.55
N GLU A 33 1.11 -10.41 -11.55
CA GLU A 33 -0.11 -11.19 -11.80
C GLU A 33 -1.21 -10.32 -12.45
N CYS A 34 -1.49 -9.14 -11.90
CA CYS A 34 -2.47 -8.19 -12.44
C CYS A 34 -2.06 -7.70 -13.84
N GLN A 35 -0.76 -7.52 -14.09
CA GLN A 35 -0.23 -7.10 -15.37
C GLN A 35 -0.30 -8.20 -16.43
N SER A 36 -0.16 -9.48 -16.03
CA SER A 36 -0.26 -10.62 -16.95
C SER A 36 -1.68 -10.92 -17.46
N ASN A 37 -2.70 -10.43 -16.76
CA ASN A 37 -4.10 -10.64 -17.12
C ASN A 37 -4.60 -9.51 -18.03
N PRO A 38 -5.05 -9.79 -19.28
CA PRO A 38 -5.55 -8.77 -20.20
C PRO A 38 -6.69 -7.90 -19.66
N ALA A 39 -7.48 -8.39 -18.71
CA ALA A 39 -8.57 -7.63 -18.10
C ALA A 39 -8.09 -6.57 -17.10
N THR A 40 -6.88 -6.71 -16.58
CA THR A 40 -6.30 -5.86 -15.53
C THR A 40 -4.95 -5.25 -15.93
N TYR A 41 -4.47 -5.53 -17.16
CA TYR A 41 -3.29 -4.90 -17.73
C TYR A 41 -3.46 -3.38 -17.80
N VAL A 42 -2.41 -2.66 -17.44
CA VAL A 42 -2.32 -1.20 -17.56
C VAL A 42 -0.97 -0.81 -18.15
N ASP A 43 -0.93 0.21 -18.99
CA ASP A 43 0.35 0.76 -19.44
C ASP A 43 1.08 1.43 -18.25
N HIS A 44 2.37 1.11 -18.06
CA HIS A 44 3.15 1.62 -16.93
C HIS A 44 3.18 3.16 -16.87
N GLU A 45 3.14 3.84 -18.01
CA GLU A 45 3.13 5.32 -18.03
C GLU A 45 1.84 5.89 -17.40
N LEU A 46 0.73 5.15 -17.45
CA LEU A 46 -0.52 5.55 -16.81
C LEU A 46 -0.41 5.50 -15.29
N LEU A 47 0.27 4.47 -14.75
CA LEU A 47 0.53 4.34 -13.32
C LEU A 47 1.57 5.36 -12.85
N HIS A 48 2.64 5.58 -13.62
CA HIS A 48 3.66 6.60 -13.31
C HIS A 48 3.03 8.00 -13.21
N ASN A 49 2.00 8.26 -14.02
CA ASN A 49 1.23 9.50 -14.00
C ASN A 49 -0.14 9.31 -13.35
N LEU A 50 -0.26 8.48 -12.29
CA LEU A 50 -1.53 8.10 -11.68
C LEU A 50 -2.45 9.30 -11.40
N SER A 51 -1.91 10.38 -10.84
CA SER A 51 -2.67 11.60 -10.54
C SER A 51 -3.40 12.23 -11.73
N GLN A 52 -2.92 11.98 -12.95
CA GLN A 52 -3.52 12.45 -14.21
C GLN A 52 -4.47 11.42 -14.84
N ASN A 53 -4.42 10.16 -14.39
CA ASN A 53 -5.12 9.03 -14.99
C ASN A 53 -6.21 8.42 -14.09
N LEU A 54 -6.78 9.22 -13.18
CA LEU A 54 -7.75 8.74 -12.19
C LEU A 54 -9.03 8.18 -12.80
N ASP A 55 -9.42 8.69 -13.96
CA ASP A 55 -10.61 8.25 -14.71
C ASP A 55 -10.28 7.21 -15.79
N ASN A 56 -9.02 6.80 -15.92
CA ASN A 56 -8.63 5.80 -16.91
C ASN A 56 -9.14 4.40 -16.47
N PRO A 57 -9.88 3.69 -17.33
CA PRO A 57 -10.46 2.40 -16.98
C PRO A 57 -9.40 1.30 -16.76
N GLN A 58 -8.26 1.34 -17.46
CA GLN A 58 -7.16 0.39 -17.23
C GLN A 58 -6.53 0.59 -15.86
N VAL A 59 -6.30 1.86 -15.47
CA VAL A 59 -5.83 2.21 -14.13
C VAL A 59 -6.83 1.73 -13.08
N GLY A 60 -8.12 1.99 -13.28
CA GLY A 60 -9.16 1.53 -12.36
C GLY A 60 -9.17 0.01 -12.16
N ALA A 61 -9.11 -0.75 -13.26
CA ALA A 61 -9.09 -2.21 -13.22
C ALA A 61 -7.83 -2.76 -12.55
N HIS A 62 -6.66 -2.19 -12.86
CA HIS A 62 -5.39 -2.62 -12.28
C HIS A 62 -5.31 -2.35 -10.77
N MET A 63 -5.61 -1.11 -10.35
CA MET A 63 -5.59 -0.75 -8.93
C MET A 63 -6.59 -1.57 -8.12
N LEU A 64 -7.77 -1.89 -8.69
CA LEU A 64 -8.73 -2.78 -8.03
C LEU A 64 -8.18 -4.20 -7.89
N CYS A 65 -7.54 -4.74 -8.93
CA CYS A 65 -6.91 -6.06 -8.91
C CYS A 65 -5.90 -6.18 -7.77
N GLU A 66 -4.99 -5.21 -7.65
CA GLU A 66 -3.98 -5.20 -6.60
C GLU A 66 -4.63 -5.04 -5.22
N SER A 67 -5.54 -4.06 -5.06
CA SER A 67 -6.24 -3.79 -3.80
C SER A 67 -6.94 -5.03 -3.24
N VAL A 68 -7.61 -5.80 -4.12
CA VAL A 68 -8.30 -7.05 -3.76
C VAL A 68 -7.32 -8.15 -3.38
N LYS A 69 -6.27 -8.37 -4.17
CA LYS A 69 -5.28 -9.43 -3.93
C LYS A 69 -4.43 -9.20 -2.69
N VAL A 70 -4.16 -7.94 -2.36
CA VAL A 70 -3.50 -7.56 -1.10
C VAL A 70 -4.44 -7.79 0.09
N GLY A 71 -5.75 -7.71 -0.13
CA GLY A 71 -6.80 -7.85 0.88
C GLY A 71 -7.23 -6.52 1.51
N LEU A 72 -6.90 -5.39 0.88
CA LEU A 72 -7.31 -4.05 1.35
C LEU A 72 -8.81 -3.81 1.14
N GLN A 73 -9.37 -4.45 0.11
CA GLN A 73 -10.69 -4.18 -0.40
C GLN A 73 -11.32 -5.46 -0.98
N LYS A 74 -12.65 -5.54 -0.98
CA LYS A 74 -13.41 -6.57 -1.71
C LYS A 74 -13.80 -6.08 -3.10
N GLU A 75 -14.20 -7.00 -3.98
CA GLU A 75 -14.64 -6.66 -5.35
C GLU A 75 -15.79 -5.64 -5.40
N ASN A 76 -16.67 -5.63 -4.39
CA ASN A 76 -17.79 -4.69 -4.28
C ASN A 76 -17.40 -3.29 -3.72
N GLY A 77 -16.11 -3.10 -3.46
CA GLY A 77 -15.55 -1.87 -2.95
C GLY A 77 -15.55 -1.69 -1.44
N ASP A 78 -15.96 -2.68 -0.65
CA ASP A 78 -15.84 -2.62 0.80
C ASP A 78 -14.38 -2.74 1.23
N LEU A 79 -13.94 -1.85 2.13
CA LEU A 79 -12.57 -1.78 2.62
C LEU A 79 -12.39 -2.61 3.90
N ASP A 80 -11.27 -3.32 4.00
CA ASP A 80 -10.85 -3.99 5.24
C ASP A 80 -9.94 -3.07 6.05
N LEU A 81 -10.55 -2.32 6.98
CA LEU A 81 -9.83 -1.34 7.78
C LEU A 81 -8.75 -1.96 8.68
N ALA A 82 -8.92 -3.23 9.09
CA ALA A 82 -7.93 -3.90 9.92
C ALA A 82 -6.68 -4.25 9.11
N VAL A 83 -6.86 -4.77 7.90
CA VAL A 83 -5.76 -5.04 6.97
C VAL A 83 -5.08 -3.73 6.56
N ILE A 84 -5.84 -2.72 6.16
CA ILE A 84 -5.29 -1.40 5.78
C ILE A 84 -4.44 -0.82 6.91
N LYS A 85 -4.95 -0.84 8.14
CA LYS A 85 -4.21 -0.37 9.32
C LYS A 85 -2.89 -1.14 9.49
N SER A 86 -2.95 -2.47 9.43
CA SER A 86 -1.77 -3.33 9.55
C SER A 86 -0.73 -3.02 8.49
N LYS A 87 -1.15 -2.76 7.25
CA LYS A 87 -0.25 -2.47 6.13
C LYS A 87 0.40 -1.09 6.28
N ILE A 88 -0.36 -0.06 6.65
CA ILE A 88 0.21 1.28 6.91
C ILE A 88 1.25 1.22 8.04
N SER A 89 1.01 0.40 9.07
CA SER A 89 1.95 0.23 10.19
C SER A 89 3.27 -0.46 9.83
N LEU A 90 3.41 -1.04 8.63
CA LEU A 90 4.70 -1.62 8.19
C LEU A 90 5.75 -0.54 7.93
N SER A 91 5.35 0.65 7.45
CA SER A 91 6.26 1.77 7.16
C SER A 91 6.04 3.00 8.05
N VAL A 92 4.93 3.06 8.80
CA VAL A 92 4.59 4.18 9.69
C VAL A 92 4.56 3.76 11.15
N SER A 93 5.58 4.15 11.92
CA SER A 93 5.69 3.85 13.36
C SER A 93 4.79 4.71 14.26
N ASP A 94 4.41 5.91 13.81
CA ASP A 94 3.53 6.80 14.57
C ASP A 94 2.07 6.32 14.48
N LYS A 95 1.57 5.78 15.60
CA LYS A 95 0.20 5.27 15.72
C LYS A 95 -0.87 6.34 15.45
N ALA A 96 -0.62 7.59 15.85
CA ALA A 96 -1.58 8.68 15.59
C ALA A 96 -1.62 9.01 14.10
N LYS A 97 -0.48 8.97 13.40
CA LYS A 97 -0.42 9.08 11.94
C LYS A 97 -1.13 7.90 11.28
N VAL A 98 -0.87 6.65 11.69
CA VAL A 98 -1.56 5.46 11.17
C VAL A 98 -3.09 5.62 11.29
N ASP A 99 -3.58 5.96 12.49
CA ASP A 99 -5.02 6.10 12.74
C ASP A 99 -5.62 7.24 11.91
N ARG A 100 -4.88 8.34 11.69
CA ARG A 100 -5.29 9.42 10.79
C ARG A 100 -5.42 8.93 9.35
N LEU A 101 -4.40 8.23 8.84
CA LEU A 101 -4.38 7.73 7.46
C LEU A 101 -5.50 6.73 7.19
N VAL A 102 -5.79 5.82 8.13
CA VAL A 102 -6.93 4.91 8.00
C VAL A 102 -8.23 5.70 7.88
N ARG A 103 -8.46 6.72 8.73
CA ARG A 103 -9.69 7.52 8.67
C ARG A 103 -9.81 8.36 7.40
N GLU A 104 -8.71 8.94 6.93
CA GLU A 104 -8.72 9.90 5.82
C GLU A 104 -8.63 9.22 4.45
N CYS A 105 -7.88 8.13 4.33
CA CYS A 105 -7.61 7.45 3.07
C CYS A 105 -8.52 6.25 2.79
N ALA A 106 -8.96 5.52 3.83
CA ALA A 106 -9.82 4.35 3.66
C ALA A 106 -11.30 4.75 3.50
N VAL A 107 -11.59 5.50 2.45
CA VAL A 107 -12.92 6.05 2.15
C VAL A 107 -13.49 5.37 0.91
N LYS A 108 -14.57 4.59 1.09
CA LYS A 108 -15.32 3.98 -0.01
C LYS A 108 -15.87 5.08 -0.94
N LYS A 109 -15.71 4.87 -2.24
CA LYS A 109 -16.19 5.74 -3.32
C LYS A 109 -17.33 5.06 -4.09
N ASN A 110 -17.81 5.75 -5.13
CA ASN A 110 -18.96 5.33 -5.93
C ASN A 110 -18.74 3.99 -6.65
N THR A 111 -17.48 3.63 -6.97
CA THR A 111 -17.12 2.35 -7.57
C THR A 111 -15.94 1.72 -6.82
N ALA A 112 -15.74 0.41 -7.02
CA ALA A 112 -14.63 -0.32 -6.40
C ALA A 112 -13.28 0.18 -6.93
N GLU A 113 -13.18 0.46 -8.23
CA GLU A 113 -11.99 1.02 -8.88
C GLU A 113 -11.64 2.40 -8.30
N LYS A 114 -12.64 3.28 -8.16
CA LYS A 114 -12.45 4.60 -7.57
C LYS A 114 -12.05 4.54 -6.11
N THR A 115 -12.52 3.52 -5.40
CA THR A 115 -12.13 3.28 -4.01
C THR A 115 -10.67 2.85 -3.92
N ALA A 116 -10.22 1.93 -4.79
CA ALA A 116 -8.83 1.50 -4.87
C ALA A 116 -7.89 2.67 -5.20
N ILE A 117 -8.18 3.40 -6.28
CA ILE A 117 -7.41 4.58 -6.69
C ILE A 117 -7.29 5.59 -5.55
N ASN A 118 -8.41 5.92 -4.89
CA ASN A 118 -8.40 6.88 -3.77
C ASN A 118 -7.51 6.41 -2.63
N LEU A 119 -7.58 5.13 -2.25
CA LEU A 119 -6.78 4.59 -1.16
C LEU A 119 -5.29 4.73 -1.47
N PHE A 120 -4.85 4.23 -2.62
CA PHE A 120 -3.44 4.24 -2.99
C PHE A 120 -2.87 5.65 -3.15
N MET A 121 -3.58 6.55 -3.82
CA MET A 121 -3.14 7.95 -3.97
C MET A 121 -3.05 8.70 -2.65
N CYS A 122 -4.04 8.53 -1.77
CA CYS A 122 -4.06 9.23 -0.50
C CYS A 122 -2.89 8.79 0.37
N LEU A 123 -2.60 7.49 0.39
CA LEU A 123 -1.47 6.92 1.10
C LEU A 123 -0.13 7.40 0.54
N ASP A 124 0.04 7.40 -0.79
CA ASP A 124 1.24 7.91 -1.45
C ASP A 124 1.50 9.39 -1.13
N LYS A 125 0.48 10.23 -1.25
CA LYS A 125 0.54 11.66 -0.91
C LYS A 125 0.95 11.92 0.55
N ASP A 126 0.65 10.99 1.45
CA ASP A 126 1.02 11.06 2.87
C ASP A 126 2.33 10.31 3.21
N GLY A 127 3.06 9.85 2.20
CA GLY A 127 4.39 9.25 2.30
C GLY A 127 4.38 7.76 2.62
N VAL A 128 3.32 7.04 2.29
CA VAL A 128 3.25 5.56 2.34
C VAL A 128 3.40 5.04 0.91
N THR A 129 4.64 4.98 0.44
CA THR A 129 4.98 4.82 -1.00
C THR A 129 5.24 3.38 -1.42
N TYR A 130 5.48 2.45 -0.49
CA TYR A 130 5.86 1.05 -0.81
C TYR A 130 4.79 0.26 -1.58
N PHE A 131 3.59 0.82 -1.76
CA PHE A 131 2.55 0.29 -2.64
C PHE A 131 2.72 0.68 -4.11
N HIS A 132 3.66 1.56 -4.46
CA HIS A 132 3.80 2.18 -5.79
C HIS A 132 5.18 1.94 -6.44
N GLU A 133 6.04 1.10 -5.83
CA GLU A 133 7.44 0.93 -6.27
C GLU A 133 7.65 -0.24 -7.27
N PHE A 134 6.79 -0.35 -8.30
CA PHE A 134 6.85 -1.45 -9.28
C PHE A 134 6.85 -0.95 -10.72
#